data_AF-A0A9P0Z9F7-F1
#
_entry.id   AF-A0A9P0Z9F7-F1
#
_cell.length_a   1.000
_cell.length_b   1.000
_cell.length_c   1.000
_cell.angle_alpha   90.00
_cell.angle_beta   90.00
_cell.angle_gamma   90.00
#
_symmetry.space_group_name_H-M   'P 1'
#
loop_
_entity.id
_entity.type
_entity.pdbx_description
1 polymer ?
#
loop_
_entity_poly.entity_id
_entity_poly.type
_entity_poly.pdbx_seq_one_letter_code
_entity_poly.pdbx_strand_id
1 'polypeptide(L)'
;MRGMSLKFELRYHQGSLMGYIVWMPQTVRFSHWVSFDVTTHFVSCSCQKFPEAGILCCHILRIYHIQCVEVILDYYIFKRWTRTAKTLPSEQPFVLDASSNVLPSVWRMQMQKKFHKLLCSSDSNSTTRQLCEESFKS
;
A
#
# COMPACT_ATOMS: atom_id res chain seq x y z
N MET A 1 -16.42 -5.35 12.36
CA MET A 1 -15.51 -4.91 11.26
C MET A 1 -16.11 -5.40 9.96
N ARG A 2 -16.63 -4.53 9.09
CA ARG A 2 -17.17 -4.97 7.79
C ARG A 2 -15.98 -5.35 6.91
N GLY A 3 -15.84 -6.64 6.59
CA GLY A 3 -14.78 -7.13 5.72
C GLY A 3 -14.81 -6.37 4.39
N MET A 4 -13.73 -5.65 4.09
CA MET A 4 -13.53 -5.01 2.79
C MET A 4 -13.26 -6.11 1.76
N SER A 5 -14.32 -6.71 1.21
CA SER A 5 -14.17 -7.74 0.17
C SER A 5 -13.76 -7.06 -1.13
N LEU A 6 -12.47 -7.05 -1.43
CA LEU A 6 -11.96 -6.73 -2.75
C LEU A 6 -12.60 -7.66 -3.80
N LYS A 7 -13.05 -7.06 -4.90
CA LYS A 7 -13.55 -7.77 -6.08
C LYS A 7 -12.44 -7.81 -7.12
N PHE A 8 -12.49 -8.81 -7.98
CA PHE A 8 -11.51 -8.99 -9.04
C PHE A 8 -12.15 -9.61 -10.27
N GLU A 9 -11.53 -9.41 -11.42
CA GLU A 9 -11.90 -9.99 -12.70
C GLU A 9 -10.61 -10.31 -13.46
N LEU A 10 -10.54 -11.53 -14.00
CA LEU A 10 -9.44 -11.95 -14.88
C LEU A 10 -9.69 -11.34 -16.27
N ARG A 11 -8.69 -10.62 -16.78
CA ARG A 11 -8.75 -9.93 -18.07
C ARG A 11 -8.02 -10.66 -19.18
N TYR A 12 -6.91 -11.34 -18.85
CA TYR A 12 -6.18 -12.14 -19.81
C TYR A 12 -5.39 -13.26 -19.12
N HIS A 13 -5.08 -14.28 -19.90
CA HIS A 13 -4.19 -15.38 -19.54
C HIS A 13 -3.35 -15.73 -20.79
N GLN A 14 -2.05 -15.45 -20.74
CA GLN A 14 -1.11 -15.66 -21.83
C GLN A 14 0.07 -16.49 -21.33
N GLY A 15 0.05 -17.80 -21.58
CA GLY A 15 1.06 -18.71 -21.03
C GLY A 15 1.03 -18.73 -19.50
N SER A 16 2.14 -18.36 -18.85
CA SER A 16 2.22 -18.24 -17.38
C SER A 16 1.73 -16.90 -16.84
N LEU A 17 1.44 -15.92 -17.70
CA LEU A 17 1.10 -14.56 -17.29
C LEU A 17 -0.42 -14.36 -17.22
N MET A 18 -0.91 -13.98 -16.05
CA MET A 18 -2.31 -13.66 -15.77
C MET A 18 -2.47 -12.18 -15.43
N GLY A 19 -3.48 -11.55 -16.03
CA GLY A 19 -3.83 -10.15 -15.78
C GLY A 19 -5.17 -10.00 -15.09
N TYR A 20 -5.19 -9.31 -13.96
CA TYR A 20 -6.38 -9.04 -13.17
C TYR A 20 -6.66 -7.55 -13.09
N ILE A 21 -7.94 -7.21 -12.99
CA ILE A 21 -8.37 -5.92 -12.47
C ILE A 21 -8.98 -6.15 -11.08
N VAL A 22 -8.55 -5.39 -10.07
CA VAL A 22 -8.98 -5.54 -8.68
C VAL A 22 -9.55 -4.22 -8.19
N TRP A 23 -10.71 -4.23 -7.52
CA TRP A 23 -11.38 -3.01 -7.06
C TRP A 23 -12.16 -3.23 -5.76
N MET A 24 -12.48 -2.13 -5.09
CA MET A 24 -13.38 -2.13 -3.93
C MET A 24 -14.83 -1.88 -4.38
N PRO A 25 -15.83 -2.63 -3.87
CA PRO A 25 -17.24 -2.44 -4.24
C PRO A 25 -17.76 -1.02 -4.00
N GLN A 26 -17.25 -0.36 -2.96
CA GLN A 26 -17.70 0.97 -2.54
C GLN A 26 -16.98 2.10 -3.28
N THR A 27 -15.91 1.79 -3.99
CA THR A 27 -15.09 2.78 -4.70
C THR A 27 -14.54 2.16 -5.99
N VAL A 28 -15.43 1.88 -6.95
CA VAL A 28 -15.08 1.35 -8.29
C VAL A 28 -14.00 2.21 -8.97
N ARG A 29 -13.94 3.52 -8.63
CA ARG A 29 -12.92 4.48 -9.12
C ARG A 29 -11.47 4.10 -8.81
N PHE A 30 -11.19 3.25 -7.82
CA PHE A 30 -9.83 2.83 -7.47
C PHE A 30 -9.59 1.37 -7.88
N SER A 31 -9.89 1.07 -9.14
CA SER A 31 -9.50 -0.22 -9.71
C SER A 31 -8.02 -0.18 -10.09
N HIS A 32 -7.32 -1.28 -9.85
CA HIS A 32 -5.91 -1.41 -10.16
C HIS A 32 -5.66 -2.67 -10.97
N TRP A 33 -4.77 -2.54 -11.94
CA TRP A 33 -4.24 -3.66 -12.70
C TRP A 33 -3.24 -4.43 -11.85
N VAL A 34 -3.35 -5.75 -11.87
CA VAL A 34 -2.40 -6.66 -11.23
C VAL A 34 -1.97 -7.71 -12.24
N SER A 35 -0.67 -7.79 -12.47
CA SER A 35 -0.07 -8.84 -13.31
C SER A 35 0.56 -9.89 -12.39
N PHE A 36 0.30 -11.16 -12.68
CA PHE A 36 0.80 -12.30 -11.91
C PHE A 36 1.39 -13.35 -12.84
N ASP A 37 2.59 -13.81 -12.53
CA ASP A 37 3.22 -14.92 -13.22
C ASP A 37 3.10 -16.19 -12.38
N VAL A 38 2.42 -17.20 -12.91
CA VAL A 38 2.14 -18.46 -12.22
C VAL A 38 3.41 -19.29 -12.00
N THR A 39 4.43 -19.14 -12.84
CA THR A 39 5.68 -19.92 -12.75
C THR A 39 6.66 -19.33 -11.76
N THR A 40 6.78 -18.00 -11.73
CA THR A 40 7.73 -17.31 -10.86
C THR A 40 7.10 -16.79 -9.57
N HIS A 41 5.76 -16.79 -9.48
CA HIS A 41 4.95 -16.12 -8.46
C HIS A 41 5.22 -14.60 -8.35
N PHE A 42 5.86 -14.03 -9.36
CA PHE A 42 6.07 -12.60 -9.45
C PHE A 42 4.73 -11.89 -9.64
N VAL A 43 4.54 -10.78 -8.92
CA VAL A 43 3.32 -10.00 -8.96
C VAL A 43 3.61 -8.50 -8.94
N SER A 44 2.92 -7.76 -9.80
CA SER A 44 3.02 -6.30 -9.85
C SER A 44 1.64 -5.68 -9.85
N CYS A 45 1.51 -4.49 -9.25
CA CYS A 45 0.24 -3.78 -9.19
C CYS A 45 0.42 -2.31 -9.54
N SER A 46 -0.49 -1.75 -10.34
CA SER A 46 -0.44 -0.36 -10.78
C SER A 46 -0.60 0.67 -9.65
N CYS A 47 -0.94 0.26 -8.43
CA CYS A 47 -1.01 1.17 -7.28
C CYS A 47 0.36 1.54 -6.69
N GLN A 48 1.46 0.95 -7.20
CA GLN A 48 2.86 1.27 -6.87
C GLN A 48 3.25 1.24 -5.37
N LYS A 49 2.41 0.70 -4.48
CA LYS A 49 2.72 0.61 -3.04
C LYS A 49 4.00 -0.17 -2.72
N PHE A 50 4.33 -1.19 -3.54
CA PHE A 50 5.55 -1.94 -3.30
C PHE A 50 6.79 -1.15 -3.73
N PRO A 51 6.92 -0.64 -4.97
CA PRO A 51 8.07 0.19 -5.35
C PRO A 51 8.23 1.47 -4.53
N GLU A 52 7.14 2.10 -4.11
CA GLU A 52 7.20 3.38 -3.37
C GLU A 52 7.37 3.22 -1.85
N ALA A 53 6.68 2.24 -1.24
CA ALA A 53 6.63 2.10 0.23
C ALA A 53 7.23 0.79 0.74
N GLY A 54 7.65 -0.12 -0.15
CA GLY A 54 8.12 -1.45 0.20
C GLY A 54 7.05 -2.34 0.83
N ILE A 55 5.76 -2.08 0.54
CA ILE A 55 4.62 -2.79 1.13
C ILE A 55 3.77 -3.42 0.03
N LEU A 56 3.46 -4.71 0.17
CA LEU A 56 2.47 -5.38 -0.67
C LEU A 56 1.08 -4.78 -0.44
N CYS A 57 0.46 -4.30 -1.51
CA CYS A 57 -0.87 -3.75 -1.43
C CYS A 57 -1.92 -4.85 -1.22
N CYS A 58 -3.10 -4.46 -0.75
CA CYS A 58 -4.22 -5.37 -0.61
C CYS A 58 -4.66 -5.99 -1.94
N HIS A 59 -4.39 -5.35 -3.09
CA HIS A 59 -4.64 -5.92 -4.42
C HIS A 59 -3.74 -7.12 -4.71
N ILE A 60 -2.43 -7.00 -4.43
CA ILE A 60 -1.48 -8.11 -4.57
C ILE A 60 -1.85 -9.25 -3.63
N LEU A 61 -2.11 -8.94 -2.35
CA LEU A 61 -2.50 -9.94 -1.37
C LEU A 61 -3.78 -10.68 -1.79
N ARG A 62 -4.72 -9.97 -2.44
CA ARG A 62 -5.92 -10.59 -3.01
C ARG A 62 -5.58 -11.57 -4.13
N ILE A 63 -4.64 -11.23 -5.02
CA ILE A 63 -4.24 -12.14 -6.10
C ILE A 63 -3.48 -13.36 -5.56
N TYR A 64 -2.56 -13.19 -4.61
CA TYR A 64 -1.92 -14.32 -3.94
C TYR A 64 -2.91 -15.26 -3.26
N HIS A 65 -3.91 -14.71 -2.57
CA HIS A 65 -4.95 -15.52 -1.93
C HIS A 65 -5.75 -16.35 -2.94
N ILE A 66 -6.16 -15.78 -4.08
CA ILE A 66 -6.96 -16.53 -5.08
C ILE A 66 -6.10 -17.50 -5.92
N GLN A 67 -4.80 -17.25 -6.01
CA GLN A 67 -3.83 -18.13 -6.66
C GLN A 67 -3.22 -19.16 -5.70
N CYS A 68 -3.70 -19.20 -4.45
CA CYS A 68 -3.22 -20.10 -3.40
C CYS A 68 -1.69 -20.02 -3.22
N VAL A 69 -1.10 -18.83 -3.36
CA VAL A 69 0.32 -18.61 -3.09
C VAL A 69 0.50 -18.51 -1.57
N GLU A 70 1.06 -19.56 -0.99
CA GLU A 70 1.26 -19.67 0.47
C GLU A 70 2.47 -18.89 0.97
N VAL A 71 3.48 -18.71 0.10
CA VAL A 71 4.76 -18.08 0.45
C VAL A 71 4.97 -16.85 -0.40
N ILE A 72 5.11 -15.70 0.26
CA ILE A 72 5.53 -14.46 -0.37
C ILE A 72 7.01 -14.59 -0.72
N LEU A 73 7.40 -14.28 -1.96
CA LEU A 73 8.80 -14.31 -2.39
C LEU A 73 9.66 -13.40 -1.51
N ASP A 74 10.87 -13.85 -1.15
CA ASP A 74 11.82 -13.10 -0.33
C ASP A 74 12.13 -11.70 -0.87
N TYR A 75 12.08 -11.54 -2.19
CA TYR A 75 12.18 -10.24 -2.87
C TYR A 75 11.21 -9.18 -2.31
N TYR A 76 10.03 -9.58 -1.83
CA TYR A 76 9.05 -8.67 -1.24
C TYR A 76 9.24 -8.43 0.26
N ILE A 77 10.16 -9.14 0.93
CA ILE A 77 10.39 -9.06 2.38
C ILE A 77 11.65 -8.21 2.66
N PHE A 78 11.47 -6.90 2.79
CA PHE A 78 12.57 -6.01 3.20
C PHE A 78 12.98 -6.22 4.67
N LYS A 79 14.26 -5.96 4.99
CA LYS A 79 14.82 -6.02 6.36
C LYS A 79 14.01 -5.24 7.40
N ARG A 80 13.34 -4.14 7.02
CA ARG A 80 12.47 -3.37 7.92
C ARG A 80 11.25 -4.17 8.39
N TRP A 81 10.79 -5.14 7.60
CA TRP A 81 9.60 -5.96 7.87
C TRP A 81 9.94 -7.30 8.52
N THR A 82 11.21 -7.56 8.86
CA THR A 82 11.61 -8.76 9.60
C THR A 82 11.49 -8.56 11.11
N ARG A 83 11.37 -9.66 11.86
CA ARG A 83 11.34 -9.63 13.33
C ARG A 83 12.60 -8.99 13.94
N THR A 84 13.73 -9.06 13.23
CA THR A 84 15.02 -8.51 13.64
C THR A 84 15.15 -7.00 13.43
N ALA A 85 14.15 -6.33 12.83
CA ALA A 85 14.16 -4.88 12.67
C ALA A 85 14.16 -4.12 14.01
N LYS A 86 13.62 -4.72 15.08
CA LYS A 86 13.50 -4.10 16.42
C LYS A 86 14.78 -4.19 17.26
N THR A 87 15.77 -4.97 16.83
CA THR A 87 17.02 -5.19 17.58
C THR A 87 18.07 -4.10 17.36
N LEU A 88 17.77 -3.08 16.55
CA LEU A 88 18.60 -1.88 16.48
C LEU A 88 18.45 -1.07 17.78
N PRO A 89 19.53 -0.79 18.52
CA PRO A 89 19.46 0.00 19.74
C PRO A 89 18.97 1.41 19.39
N SER A 90 17.76 1.72 19.82
CA SER A 90 17.18 3.07 19.73
C SER A 90 17.77 3.93 20.84
N GLU A 91 18.95 4.50 20.63
CA GLU A 91 19.58 5.48 21.54
C GLU A 91 18.96 6.89 21.41
N GLN A 92 17.64 6.98 21.54
CA GLN A 92 16.95 8.28 21.58
C GLN A 92 16.09 8.34 22.84
N PRO A 93 16.45 9.17 23.83
CA PRO A 93 15.62 9.45 24.98
C PRO A 93 14.29 10.01 24.49
N PHE A 94 13.21 9.31 24.83
CA PHE A 94 11.86 9.74 24.52
C PHE A 94 11.51 10.95 25.39
N VAL A 95 11.63 12.16 24.81
CA VAL A 95 11.23 13.40 25.48
C VAL A 95 9.69 13.47 25.46
N LEU A 96 9.07 13.21 26.61
CA LEU A 96 7.64 13.43 26.83
C LEU A 96 7.38 14.92 27.00
N ASP A 97 6.89 15.58 25.96
CA ASP A 97 6.26 16.89 26.10
C ASP A 97 4.87 16.69 26.72
N ALA A 98 4.71 17.15 27.97
CA ALA A 98 3.51 17.04 28.78
C ALA A 98 2.36 17.97 28.33
N SER A 99 2.52 18.73 27.23
CA SER A 99 1.52 19.67 26.75
C SER A 99 0.50 19.09 25.75
N SER A 100 0.76 17.89 25.19
CA SER A 100 -0.10 17.24 24.21
C SER A 100 -0.68 15.92 24.75
N ASN A 101 -2.01 15.82 24.83
CA ASN A 101 -2.72 14.57 25.17
C ASN A 101 -2.52 13.43 24.14
N VAL A 102 -1.76 13.67 23.07
CA VAL A 102 -1.50 12.68 22.02
C VAL A 102 0.01 12.55 21.79
N LEU A 103 0.50 11.32 21.92
CA LEU A 103 1.87 10.94 21.62
C LEU A 103 2.27 11.39 20.19
N PRO A 104 3.46 11.99 19.96
CA PRO A 104 3.83 12.48 18.64
C PRO A 104 3.77 11.43 17.52
N SER A 105 4.05 10.16 17.82
CA SER A 105 3.92 9.06 16.86
C SER A 105 2.46 8.78 16.47
N VAL A 106 1.55 8.89 17.43
CA VAL A 106 0.10 8.71 17.21
C VAL A 106 -0.45 9.89 16.40
N TRP A 107 -0.07 11.11 16.74
CA TRP A 107 -0.46 12.31 15.98
C TRP A 107 0.05 12.23 14.53
N ARG A 108 1.32 11.86 14.32
CA ARG A 108 1.90 11.65 12.99
C ARG A 108 1.10 10.65 12.16
N MET A 109 0.77 9.49 12.75
CA MET A 109 -0.03 8.47 12.05
C MET A 109 -1.45 8.95 11.73
N GLN A 110 -2.08 9.74 12.62
CA GLN A 110 -3.40 10.34 12.36
C GLN A 110 -3.34 11.35 11.21
N MET A 111 -2.35 12.24 11.20
CA MET A 111 -2.17 13.23 10.13
C MET A 111 -1.84 12.58 8.81
N GLN A 112 -0.99 11.55 8.80
CA GLN A 112 -0.70 10.78 7.60
C GLN A 112 -1.98 10.19 6.96
N LYS A 113 -2.90 9.66 7.78
CA LYS A 113 -4.20 9.15 7.28
C LYS A 113 -5.07 10.26 6.68
N LYS A 114 -5.17 11.41 7.33
CA LYS A 114 -5.94 12.56 6.82
C LYS A 114 -5.35 13.08 5.50
N PHE A 115 -4.04 13.20 5.45
CA PHE A 115 -3.33 13.66 4.26
C PHE A 115 -3.48 12.68 3.09
N HIS A 116 -3.32 11.38 3.34
CA HIS A 116 -3.55 10.37 2.31
C HIS A 116 -4.98 10.41 1.75
N LYS A 117 -5.99 10.58 2.62
CA LYS A 117 -7.38 10.73 2.18
C LYS A 117 -7.57 11.98 1.31
N LEU A 118 -6.96 13.10 1.68
CA LEU A 118 -6.98 14.33 0.88
C LEU A 118 -6.38 14.06 -0.51
N LEU A 119 -5.15 13.54 -0.58
CA LEU A 119 -4.46 13.20 -1.84
C LEU A 119 -5.31 12.31 -2.74
N CYS A 120 -5.84 11.19 -2.22
CA CYS A 120 -6.67 10.28 -3.02
C CYS A 120 -7.97 10.92 -3.50
N SER A 121 -8.53 11.87 -2.75
CA SER A 121 -9.73 12.61 -3.16
C SER A 121 -9.42 13.66 -4.23
N SER A 122 -8.18 14.16 -4.24
CA SER A 122 -7.67 15.16 -5.17
C SER A 122 -7.23 14.59 -6.51
N ASP A 123 -7.03 13.28 -6.64
CA ASP A 123 -6.51 12.62 -7.85
C ASP A 123 -7.36 12.91 -9.11
N SER A 124 -8.66 13.10 -8.96
CA SER A 124 -9.56 13.49 -10.05
C SER A 124 -9.61 15.00 -10.35
N ASN A 125 -8.85 15.84 -9.63
CA ASN A 125 -8.82 17.30 -9.78
C ASN A 125 -7.39 17.79 -10.07
N SER A 126 -7.13 18.16 -11.32
CA SER A 126 -5.81 18.61 -11.79
C SER A 126 -5.27 19.81 -11.02
N THR A 127 -6.13 20.78 -10.68
CA THR A 127 -5.76 21.97 -9.91
C THR A 127 -5.30 21.62 -8.50
N THR A 128 -6.04 20.74 -7.80
CA THR A 128 -5.66 20.33 -6.44
C THR A 128 -4.37 19.51 -6.43
N ARG A 129 -4.19 18.65 -7.45
CA ARG A 129 -2.94 17.88 -7.61
C ARG A 129 -1.72 18.81 -7.76
N GLN A 130 -1.81 19.84 -8.60
CA GLN A 130 -0.74 20.80 -8.82
C GLN A 130 -0.37 21.55 -7.51
N LEU A 131 -1.37 21.99 -6.74
CA LEU A 131 -1.14 22.65 -5.44
C LEU A 131 -0.42 21.74 -4.45
N CYS A 132 -0.77 20.45 -4.40
CA CYS A 132 -0.05 19.48 -3.58
C CYS A 132 1.40 19.33 -4.05
N GLU A 133 1.64 19.20 -5.36
CA GLU A 133 3.00 19.08 -5.92
C GLU A 133 3.86 20.32 -5.64
N GLU A 134 3.30 21.52 -5.71
CA GLU A 134 3.99 22.78 -5.39
C GLU A 134 4.35 22.89 -3.90
N SER A 135 3.44 22.47 -3.02
CA SER A 135 3.65 22.52 -1.57
C SER A 135 4.83 21.64 -1.11
N PHE A 136 5.19 20.61 -1.88
CA PHE A 136 6.32 19.71 -1.59
C PHE A 136 7.64 20.09 -2.25
N LYS A 137 7.67 21.16 -3.05
CA LYS A 137 8.90 21.69 -3.66
C LYS A 137 9.62 22.72 -2.79
N SER A 138 9.01 23.15 -1.68
CA SER A 138 9.58 24.02 -0.64
C SER A 138 10.51 23.28 0.30
#